data_AF-A0A4W6EPF0-F1
#
_entry.id   AF-A0A4W6EPF0-F1
#
_cell.length_a   1.000
_cell.length_b   1.000
_cell.length_c   1.000
_cell.angle_alpha   90.00
_cell.angle_beta   90.00
_cell.angle_gamma   90.00
#
_symmetry.space_group_name_H-M   'P 1'
#
loop_
_entity.id
_entity.type
_entity.pdbx_description
1 polymer ?
#
loop_
_entity_poly.entity_id
_entity_poly.type
_entity_poly.pdbx_seq_one_letter_code
_entity_poly.pdbx_strand_id
1 'polypeptide(L)'
;MGAYYCAICRQTTFTGKGHIFGKNHQSRLRVVLLKFLEKVKEARRTLKKPQVEKFDCTQHKQTFWCYCCGLEVDRNVTDGNMTSTVCLFCLYGHAFILFLPEHRKNTHKFWWDNKADPKLRDKVIITEEETERFKAELANVLESFVEKEDEFIKQQADYIRSQEKHRQEVLQSLLEVCFPRMQWQYPSLWA
;
A
#
# COMPACT_ATOMS: atom_id res chain seq x y z
N MET A 1 -35.21 -7.38 30.25
CA MET A 1 -34.06 -8.10 29.64
C MET A 1 -34.03 -7.73 28.17
N GLY A 2 -33.02 -6.97 27.73
CA GLY A 2 -32.91 -6.51 26.35
C GLY A 2 -32.19 -7.53 25.47
N ALA A 3 -32.66 -7.71 24.24
CA ALA A 3 -31.93 -8.43 23.21
C ALA A 3 -30.58 -7.73 22.95
N TYR A 4 -29.48 -8.49 22.97
CA TYR A 4 -28.13 -8.00 22.73
C TYR A 4 -27.49 -8.78 21.59
N TYR A 5 -27.10 -8.09 20.53
CA TYR A 5 -26.38 -8.70 19.41
C TYR A 5 -24.86 -8.69 19.68
N CYS A 6 -24.24 -9.87 19.60
CA CYS A 6 -22.79 -10.00 19.72
C CYS A 6 -22.15 -10.15 18.33
N ALA A 7 -21.31 -9.18 17.94
CA ALA A 7 -20.58 -9.22 16.66
C ALA A 7 -19.57 -10.39 16.56
N ILE A 8 -19.04 -10.86 17.71
CA ILE A 8 -18.07 -11.97 17.76
C ILE A 8 -18.76 -13.32 17.59
N CYS A 9 -19.91 -13.49 18.24
CA CYS A 9 -20.68 -14.71 18.15
C CYS A 9 -21.67 -14.73 16.98
N ARG A 10 -21.90 -13.58 16.33
CA ARG A 10 -22.88 -13.33 15.28
C ARG A 10 -24.29 -13.81 15.65
N GLN A 11 -24.66 -13.61 16.92
CA GLN A 11 -25.90 -14.12 17.50
C GLN A 11 -26.51 -13.06 18.42
N THR A 12 -27.84 -12.99 18.40
CA THR A 12 -28.61 -12.20 19.36
C THR A 12 -28.86 -13.04 20.61
N THR A 13 -28.41 -12.55 21.75
CA THR A 13 -28.61 -13.17 23.06
C THR A 13 -29.64 -12.39 23.86
N PHE A 14 -30.57 -13.09 24.49
CA PHE A 14 -31.63 -12.49 25.31
C PHE A 14 -31.23 -12.38 26.80
N THR A 15 -30.10 -12.99 27.17
CA THR A 15 -29.50 -12.95 28.52
C THR A 15 -28.76 -11.64 28.81
N GLY A 16 -28.85 -10.63 27.93
CA GLY A 16 -28.08 -9.39 28.02
C GLY A 16 -26.55 -9.63 28.00
N LYS A 17 -25.80 -8.76 28.68
CA LYS A 17 -24.31 -8.79 28.71
C LYS A 17 -23.70 -10.01 29.42
N GLY A 18 -24.49 -10.86 30.06
CA GLY A 18 -24.00 -12.08 30.71
C GLY A 18 -23.34 -13.08 29.76
N HIS A 19 -23.72 -13.07 28.47
CA HIS A 19 -23.20 -14.00 27.48
C HIS A 19 -21.68 -13.85 27.23
N ILE A 20 -21.12 -12.67 27.50
CA ILE A 20 -19.71 -12.33 27.29
C ILE A 20 -18.80 -13.17 28.18
N PHE A 21 -19.28 -13.55 29.37
CA PHE A 21 -18.55 -14.39 30.33
C PHE A 21 -18.65 -15.89 30.00
N GLY A 22 -19.46 -16.28 29.01
CA GLY A 22 -19.64 -17.67 28.63
C GLY A 22 -18.40 -18.28 27.96
N LYS A 23 -18.11 -19.56 28.24
CA LYS A 23 -16.98 -20.30 27.64
C LYS A 23 -17.00 -20.30 26.10
N ASN A 24 -18.20 -20.37 25.51
CA ASN A 24 -18.38 -20.32 24.06
C ASN A 24 -18.00 -18.96 23.45
N HIS A 25 -18.33 -17.85 24.13
CA HIS A 25 -17.90 -16.53 23.69
C HIS A 25 -16.39 -16.39 23.81
N GLN A 26 -15.82 -16.73 24.97
CA GLN A 26 -14.39 -16.57 25.24
C GLN A 26 -13.50 -17.42 24.32
N SER A 27 -13.91 -18.65 23.98
CA SER A 27 -13.20 -19.49 23.00
C SER A 27 -13.23 -18.87 21.60
N ARG A 28 -14.39 -18.39 21.13
CA ARG A 28 -14.52 -17.69 19.83
C ARG A 28 -13.71 -16.40 19.80
N LEU A 29 -13.80 -15.59 20.86
CA LEU A 29 -13.03 -14.36 21.03
C LEU A 29 -11.53 -14.64 20.90
N ARG A 30 -11.03 -15.69 21.56
CA ARG A 30 -9.62 -16.09 21.47
C ARG A 30 -9.21 -16.41 20.03
N VAL A 31 -10.01 -17.17 19.29
CA VAL A 31 -9.72 -17.51 17.88
C VAL A 31 -9.71 -16.25 17.00
N VAL A 32 -10.68 -15.36 17.18
CA VAL A 32 -10.75 -14.09 16.44
C VAL A 32 -9.54 -13.21 16.75
N LEU A 33 -9.18 -13.07 18.03
CA LEU A 33 -8.01 -12.32 18.46
C LEU A 33 -6.70 -12.89 17.91
N LEU A 34 -6.54 -14.22 17.89
CA LEU A 34 -5.36 -14.86 17.31
C LEU A 34 -5.24 -14.54 15.81
N LYS A 35 -6.32 -14.68 15.04
CA LYS A 35 -6.33 -14.32 13.61
C LYS A 35 -6.03 -12.84 13.40
N PHE A 36 -6.57 -11.97 14.25
CA PHE A 36 -6.32 -10.54 14.18
C PHE A 36 -4.86 -10.20 14.53
N LEU A 37 -4.28 -10.85 15.53
CA LEU A 37 -2.88 -10.68 15.91
C LEU A 37 -1.92 -11.11 14.80
N GLU A 38 -2.21 -12.17 14.05
CA GLU A 38 -1.40 -12.54 12.89
C GLU A 38 -1.41 -11.44 11.82
N LYS A 39 -2.57 -10.81 11.55
CA LYS A 39 -2.65 -9.63 10.68
C LYS A 39 -1.87 -8.44 11.22
N VAL A 40 -1.93 -8.20 12.53
CA VAL A 40 -1.14 -7.12 13.17
C VAL A 40 0.36 -7.41 13.10
N LYS A 41 0.78 -8.68 13.18
CA LYS A 41 2.20 -9.06 13.01
C LYS A 41 2.66 -8.87 11.57
N GLU A 42 1.86 -9.27 10.58
CA GLU A 42 2.11 -9.02 9.16
C GLU A 42 2.29 -7.52 8.91
N ALA A 43 1.35 -6.73 9.41
CA ALA A 43 1.43 -5.27 9.43
C ALA A 43 2.69 -4.72 10.12
N ARG A 44 3.10 -5.27 11.26
CA ARG A 44 4.31 -4.82 11.95
C ARG A 44 5.58 -5.18 11.18
N ARG A 45 5.57 -6.24 10.36
CA ARG A 45 6.71 -6.56 9.48
C ARG A 45 6.83 -5.54 8.35
N THR A 46 5.71 -5.10 7.78
CA THR A 46 5.71 -4.06 6.75
C THR A 46 6.11 -2.69 7.32
N LEU A 47 5.75 -2.40 8.57
CA LEU A 47 6.22 -1.18 9.27
C LEU A 47 7.74 -1.11 9.48
N LYS A 48 8.42 -2.26 9.55
CA LYS A 48 9.90 -2.29 9.70
C LYS A 48 10.65 -2.14 8.39
N LYS A 49 9.96 -2.32 7.27
CA LYS A 49 10.52 -2.28 5.92
C LYS A 49 9.44 -1.73 5.00
N PRO A 50 9.22 -0.40 4.99
CA PRO A 50 8.33 0.20 4.03
C PRO A 50 8.77 -0.17 2.62
N GLN A 51 7.78 -0.52 1.79
CA GLN A 51 7.98 -0.74 0.36
C GLN A 51 7.13 0.26 -0.39
N VAL A 52 7.65 0.66 -1.55
CA VAL A 52 7.00 1.53 -2.52
C VAL A 52 7.16 0.83 -3.86
N GLU A 53 6.05 0.50 -4.50
CA GLU A 53 6.03 -0.08 -5.85
C GLU A 53 5.22 0.81 -6.78
N LYS A 54 5.22 0.51 -8.08
CA LYS A 54 4.41 1.22 -9.09
C LYS A 54 2.95 0.79 -9.02
N PHE A 55 2.08 1.65 -9.55
CA PHE A 55 0.67 1.28 -9.69
C PHE A 55 0.49 0.14 -10.66
N ASP A 56 -0.17 -0.88 -10.16
CA ASP A 56 -0.75 -1.92 -10.98
C ASP A 56 -2.28 -1.77 -10.99
N CYS A 57 -2.82 -1.24 -12.08
CA CYS A 57 -4.26 -1.09 -12.27
C CYS A 57 -4.99 -2.43 -12.43
N THR A 58 -4.26 -3.55 -12.57
CA THR A 58 -4.83 -4.89 -12.61
C THR A 58 -5.07 -5.47 -11.21
N GLN A 59 -4.43 -4.90 -10.18
CA GLN A 59 -4.59 -5.35 -8.80
C GLN A 59 -5.82 -4.70 -8.15
N HIS A 60 -6.71 -5.55 -7.63
CA HIS A 60 -7.86 -5.07 -6.87
C HIS A 60 -7.44 -4.48 -5.52
N LYS A 61 -8.22 -3.48 -5.08
CA LYS A 61 -8.12 -2.90 -3.75
C LYS A 61 -8.26 -3.98 -2.69
N GLN A 62 -7.19 -4.22 -1.93
CA GLN A 62 -7.22 -5.18 -0.84
C GLN A 62 -7.63 -4.48 0.46
N THR A 63 -8.54 -5.08 1.22
CA THR A 63 -9.03 -4.56 2.49
C THR A 63 -8.93 -5.60 3.59
N PHE A 64 -9.03 -5.17 4.86
CA PHE A 64 -9.17 -6.06 6.00
C PHE A 64 -10.10 -5.48 7.06
N TRP A 65 -10.83 -6.35 7.74
CA TRP A 65 -11.70 -5.97 8.85
C TRP A 65 -10.93 -5.75 10.15
N CYS A 66 -11.08 -4.59 10.78
CA CYS A 66 -10.58 -4.30 12.12
C CYS A 66 -11.67 -4.58 13.16
N TYR A 67 -11.47 -5.57 14.02
CA TYR A 67 -12.45 -5.93 15.06
C TYR A 67 -12.56 -4.90 16.18
N CYS A 68 -11.50 -4.15 16.45
CA CYS A 68 -11.49 -3.13 17.50
C CYS A 68 -12.35 -1.92 17.10
N CYS A 69 -12.27 -1.50 15.83
CA CYS A 69 -12.99 -0.34 15.32
C CYS A 69 -14.32 -0.69 14.67
N GLY A 70 -14.51 -1.95 14.25
CA GLY A 70 -15.70 -2.37 13.51
C GLY A 70 -15.77 -1.76 12.11
N LEU A 71 -14.60 -1.55 11.48
CA LEU A 71 -14.47 -0.92 10.17
C LEU A 71 -13.63 -1.76 9.22
N GLU A 72 -13.92 -1.63 7.94
CA GLU A 72 -13.09 -2.12 6.86
C GLU A 72 -11.96 -1.13 6.59
N VAL A 73 -10.72 -1.62 6.63
CA VAL A 73 -9.50 -0.84 6.51
C VAL A 73 -8.78 -1.26 5.24
N ASP A 74 -8.36 -0.28 4.45
CA ASP A 74 -7.60 -0.55 3.24
C ASP A 74 -6.21 -1.07 3.59
N ARG A 75 -5.76 -2.08 2.85
CA ARG A 75 -4.38 -2.54 2.91
C ARG A 75 -3.51 -1.49 2.24
N ASN A 76 -3.69 -1.24 0.95
CA ASN A 76 -2.79 -0.34 0.21
C ASN A 76 -3.41 1.04 0.05
N VAL A 77 -2.55 2.03 -0.11
CA VAL A 77 -2.91 3.42 -0.29
C VAL A 77 -2.35 3.89 -1.63
N THR A 78 -3.12 4.71 -2.35
CA THR A 78 -2.76 5.26 -3.66
C THR A 78 -2.80 6.78 -3.62
N ASP A 79 -1.75 7.46 -4.08
CA ASP A 79 -1.76 8.90 -4.27
C ASP A 79 -1.97 9.26 -5.75
N GLY A 80 -3.22 9.54 -6.13
CA GLY A 80 -3.68 10.34 -7.29
C GLY A 80 -3.19 10.03 -8.72
N ASN A 81 -1.88 9.88 -8.96
CA ASN A 81 -1.23 9.61 -10.25
C ASN A 81 0.00 8.71 -10.15
N MET A 82 0.48 8.41 -8.95
CA MET A 82 1.46 7.37 -8.66
C MET A 82 0.85 6.54 -7.55
N THR A 83 0.45 5.30 -7.83
CA THR A 83 0.39 4.35 -6.72
C THR A 83 1.82 4.05 -6.41
N SER A 84 2.36 4.82 -5.48
CA SER A 84 3.22 4.24 -4.48
C SER A 84 2.41 3.11 -3.87
N THR A 85 2.77 1.86 -4.15
CA THR A 85 2.32 0.74 -3.31
C THR A 85 3.00 0.93 -1.96
N VAL A 86 2.53 1.92 -1.19
CA VAL A 86 2.96 2.15 0.17
C VAL A 86 2.47 0.94 0.93
N CYS A 87 3.43 0.13 1.35
CA CYS A 87 3.19 -1.06 2.13
C CYS A 87 2.35 -0.69 3.37
N LEU A 88 1.08 -1.06 3.30
CA LEU A 88 0.09 -1.19 4.36
C LEU A 88 -0.23 -0.04 5.33
N PHE A 89 0.44 1.11 5.29
CA PHE A 89 0.37 2.03 6.43
C PHE A 89 0.46 3.54 6.21
N CYS A 90 0.48 4.07 4.99
CA CYS A 90 0.61 5.53 4.85
C CYS A 90 -0.04 6.15 3.62
N LEU A 91 -0.75 7.25 3.90
CA LEU A 91 -1.08 8.43 3.07
C LEU A 91 -2.49 8.54 2.44
N TYR A 92 -3.43 9.02 3.26
CA TYR A 92 -4.79 9.44 2.91
C TYR A 92 -5.81 8.31 2.69
N GLY A 93 -6.75 8.22 3.63
CA GLY A 93 -7.88 7.30 3.61
C GLY A 93 -7.71 6.08 4.51
N HIS A 94 -8.16 6.19 5.77
CA HIS A 94 -8.48 5.09 6.70
C HIS A 94 -7.36 4.13 7.19
N ALA A 95 -6.17 4.07 6.59
CA ALA A 95 -5.02 3.35 7.18
C ALA A 95 -4.51 4.00 8.49
N PHE A 96 -4.89 5.26 8.76
CA PHE A 96 -4.66 5.92 10.04
C PHE A 96 -5.36 5.22 11.20
N ILE A 97 -6.33 4.32 10.95
CA ILE A 97 -7.13 3.76 12.04
C ILE A 97 -6.24 3.12 13.10
N LEU A 98 -5.23 2.29 12.80
CA LEU A 98 -4.39 1.68 13.85
C LEU A 98 -3.51 2.67 14.65
N PHE A 99 -3.30 3.88 14.13
CA PHE A 99 -2.44 4.93 14.68
C PHE A 99 -3.22 6.12 15.26
N LEU A 100 -4.50 6.26 14.90
CA LEU A 100 -5.38 7.30 15.39
C LEU A 100 -5.60 7.02 16.88
N PRO A 101 -5.49 8.02 17.79
CA PRO A 101 -5.92 7.90 19.18
C PRO A 101 -7.31 7.24 19.34
N GLU A 102 -8.15 7.33 18.31
CA GLU A 102 -9.42 6.64 18.20
C GLU A 102 -9.30 5.11 18.21
N HIS A 103 -8.34 4.47 17.53
CA HIS A 103 -8.15 3.02 17.66
C HIS A 103 -7.62 2.62 19.01
N ARG A 104 -6.72 3.39 19.63
CA ARG A 104 -6.32 3.12 21.00
C ARG A 104 -7.55 3.13 21.92
N LYS A 105 -8.40 4.15 21.82
CA LYS A 105 -9.67 4.24 22.56
C LYS A 105 -10.62 3.07 22.24
N ASN A 106 -10.80 2.73 20.96
CA ASN A 106 -11.67 1.65 20.50
C ASN A 106 -11.15 0.28 20.93
N THR A 107 -9.83 0.07 20.93
CA THR A 107 -9.18 -1.13 21.45
C THR A 107 -9.41 -1.25 22.95
N HIS A 108 -9.23 -0.18 23.73
CA HIS A 108 -9.56 -0.21 25.16
C HIS A 108 -11.05 -0.52 25.40
N LYS A 109 -11.96 0.10 24.64
CA LYS A 109 -13.40 -0.15 24.71
C LYS A 109 -13.74 -1.60 24.35
N PHE A 110 -13.20 -2.11 23.24
CA PHE A 110 -13.41 -3.48 22.78
C PHE A 110 -12.93 -4.51 23.81
N TRP A 111 -11.76 -4.28 24.42
CA TRP A 111 -11.23 -5.15 25.48
C TRP A 111 -12.11 -5.13 26.73
N TRP A 112 -12.59 -3.94 27.11
CA TRP A 112 -13.48 -3.78 28.25
C TRP A 112 -14.82 -4.47 28.03
N ASP A 113 -15.40 -4.28 26.85
CA ASP A 113 -16.72 -4.81 26.49
C ASP A 113 -16.68 -6.33 26.35
N ASN A 114 -15.65 -6.91 25.71
CA ASN A 114 -15.58 -8.36 25.47
C ASN A 114 -14.82 -9.15 26.55
N LYS A 115 -14.29 -8.48 27.58
CA LYS A 115 -13.47 -9.08 28.65
C LYS A 115 -12.31 -9.92 28.07
N ALA A 116 -11.64 -9.36 27.08
CA ALA A 116 -10.51 -10.00 26.40
C ALA A 116 -9.25 -10.02 27.29
N ASP A 117 -8.33 -10.94 26.99
CA ASP A 117 -7.07 -11.09 27.73
C ASP A 117 -6.22 -9.80 27.66
N PRO A 118 -5.90 -9.16 28.81
CA PRO A 118 -5.07 -7.96 28.84
C PRO A 118 -3.69 -8.14 28.19
N LYS A 119 -3.11 -9.35 28.23
CA LYS A 119 -1.78 -9.63 27.67
C LYS A 119 -1.72 -9.49 26.14
N LEU A 120 -2.87 -9.58 25.48
CA LEU A 120 -2.97 -9.45 24.03
C LEU A 120 -3.23 -8.02 23.58
N ARG A 121 -3.69 -7.15 24.49
CA ARG A 121 -4.03 -5.75 24.18
C ARG A 121 -2.81 -4.98 23.70
N ASP A 122 -1.72 -5.07 24.44
CA ASP A 122 -0.52 -4.27 24.18
C ASP A 122 0.19 -4.72 22.88
N LYS A 123 -0.13 -5.92 22.36
CA LYS A 123 0.39 -6.41 21.07
C LYS A 123 -0.33 -5.80 19.87
N VAL A 124 -1.58 -5.36 20.06
CA VAL A 124 -2.41 -4.76 19.01
C VAL A 124 -2.14 -3.26 18.88
N ILE A 125 -1.78 -2.61 19.99
CA ILE A 125 -1.46 -1.20 20.01
C ILE A 125 -0.07 -0.99 19.39
N ILE A 126 0.01 -0.07 18.43
CA ILE A 126 1.28 0.40 17.87
C ILE A 126 1.67 1.68 18.60
N THR A 127 2.95 1.80 18.94
CA THR A 127 3.47 2.95 19.70
C THR A 127 3.73 4.15 18.80
N GLU A 128 3.72 5.35 19.39
CA GLU A 128 4.07 6.59 18.67
C GLU A 128 5.50 6.53 18.11
N GLU A 129 6.45 5.96 18.87
CA GLU A 129 7.83 5.75 18.44
C GLU A 129 7.94 4.86 17.19
N GLU A 130 7.18 3.76 17.14
CA GLU A 130 7.11 2.89 15.95
C GLU A 130 6.52 3.64 14.75
N THR A 131 5.62 4.59 15.00
CA THR A 131 5.01 5.44 13.98
C THR A 131 6.01 6.41 13.37
N GLU A 132 6.72 7.15 14.21
CA GLU A 132 7.66 8.18 13.75
C GLU A 132 8.85 7.55 13.02
N ARG A 133 9.33 6.39 13.48
CA ARG A 133 10.35 5.61 12.77
C ARG A 133 9.86 5.19 11.38
N PHE A 134 8.64 4.69 11.29
CA PHE A 134 8.06 4.29 10.01
C PHE A 134 7.92 5.47 9.06
N LYS A 135 7.45 6.63 9.53
CA LYS A 135 7.36 7.85 8.71
C LYS A 135 8.71 8.27 8.15
N ALA A 136 9.75 8.25 8.99
CA ALA A 136 11.10 8.59 8.57
C ALA A 136 11.65 7.60 7.54
N GLU A 137 11.51 6.29 7.78
CA GLU A 137 11.93 5.26 6.83
C GLU A 137 11.15 5.33 5.52
N LEU A 138 9.84 5.59 5.57
CA LEU A 138 9.01 5.72 4.37
C LEU A 138 9.42 6.93 3.54
N ALA A 139 9.74 8.07 4.15
CA ALA A 139 10.24 9.24 3.45
C ALA A 139 11.52 8.92 2.67
N ASN A 140 12.47 8.22 3.31
CA ASN A 140 13.72 7.80 2.66
C ASN A 140 13.46 6.82 1.49
N VAL A 141 12.55 5.86 1.67
CA VAL A 141 12.22 4.90 0.60
C VAL A 141 11.54 5.60 -0.57
N LEU A 142 10.63 6.53 -0.31
CA LEU A 142 9.98 7.33 -1.33
C LEU A 142 10.98 8.18 -2.12
N GLU A 143 11.90 8.85 -1.43
CA GLU A 143 12.97 9.64 -2.07
C GLU A 143 13.83 8.76 -2.98
N SER A 144 14.31 7.61 -2.48
CA SER A 144 15.10 6.68 -3.27
C SER A 144 14.36 6.07 -4.47
N PHE A 145 13.03 5.99 -4.39
CA PHE A 145 12.19 5.50 -5.48
C PHE A 145 12.07 6.57 -6.57
N VAL A 146 11.81 7.83 -6.19
CA VAL A 146 11.74 8.96 -7.12
C VAL A 146 13.07 9.15 -7.85
N GLU A 147 14.20 9.09 -7.14
CA GLU A 147 15.54 9.19 -7.75
C GLU A 147 15.77 8.11 -8.82
N LYS A 148 15.39 6.85 -8.54
CA LYS A 148 15.51 5.75 -9.51
C LYS A 148 14.62 5.93 -10.73
N GLU A 149 13.40 6.44 -10.53
CA GLU A 149 12.50 6.73 -11.63
C GLU A 149 13.03 7.88 -12.51
N ASP A 150 13.59 8.92 -11.90
CA ASP A 150 14.21 10.04 -12.61
C ASP A 150 15.44 9.59 -13.42
N GLU A 151 16.29 8.74 -12.84
CA GLU A 151 17.43 8.14 -13.55
C GLU A 151 16.96 7.29 -14.74
N PHE A 152 15.92 6.47 -14.55
CA PHE A 152 15.34 5.67 -15.62
C PHE A 152 14.82 6.54 -16.77
N ILE A 153 14.11 7.63 -16.46
CA ILE A 153 13.61 8.58 -17.45
C ILE A 153 14.77 9.22 -18.23
N LYS A 154 15.85 9.64 -17.55
CA LYS A 154 17.04 10.21 -18.20
C LYS A 154 17.68 9.21 -19.18
N GLN A 155 17.86 7.96 -18.75
CA GLN A 155 18.42 6.90 -19.59
C GLN A 155 17.56 6.64 -20.84
N GLN A 156 16.23 6.62 -20.70
CA GLN A 156 15.32 6.49 -21.85
C GLN A 156 15.43 7.69 -22.80
N ALA A 157 15.53 8.91 -22.28
CA ALA A 157 15.70 10.11 -23.09
C ALA A 157 17.05 10.16 -23.83
N ASP A 158 18.14 9.70 -23.21
CA ASP A 158 19.45 9.55 -23.86
C ASP A 158 19.40 8.50 -24.97
N TYR A 159 18.74 7.37 -24.72
CA TYR A 159 18.55 6.32 -25.72
C TYR A 159 17.80 6.85 -26.95
N ILE A 160 16.67 7.55 -26.75
CA ILE A 160 15.89 8.16 -27.84
C ILE A 160 16.74 9.16 -28.63
N ARG A 161 17.51 10.03 -27.97
CA ARG A 161 18.39 10.99 -28.63
C ARG A 161 19.50 10.31 -29.45
N SER A 162 20.07 9.22 -28.94
CA SER A 162 21.10 8.45 -29.65
C SER A 162 20.54 7.77 -30.91
N GLN A 163 19.34 7.20 -30.81
CA GLN A 163 18.61 6.59 -31.92
C GLN A 163 18.30 7.63 -33.01
N GLU A 164 17.85 8.82 -32.63
CA GLU A 164 17.53 9.88 -33.57
C GLU A 164 18.79 10.42 -34.27
N LYS A 165 19.88 10.63 -33.52
CA LYS A 165 21.17 11.02 -34.10
C LYS A 165 21.66 9.99 -35.12
N HIS A 166 21.59 8.71 -34.78
CA HIS A 166 21.99 7.64 -35.69
C HIS A 166 21.14 7.63 -36.97
N ARG A 167 19.81 7.83 -36.87
CA ARG A 167 18.93 7.96 -38.03
C ARG A 167 19.33 9.12 -38.93
N GLN A 168 19.64 10.28 -38.35
CA GLN A 168 20.09 11.46 -39.10
C GLN A 168 21.42 11.20 -39.82
N GLU A 169 22.38 10.56 -39.16
CA GLU A 169 23.68 10.19 -39.76
C GLU A 169 23.51 9.22 -40.95
N VAL A 170 22.62 8.22 -40.83
CA VAL A 170 22.31 7.28 -41.91
C VAL A 170 21.64 8.00 -43.08
N LEU A 171 20.65 8.86 -42.82
CA LEU A 171 19.99 9.65 -43.85
C LEU A 171 20.96 10.60 -44.56
N GLN A 172 21.84 11.27 -43.81
CA GLN A 172 22.86 12.15 -44.37
C GLN A 172 23.84 11.36 -45.25
N SER A 173 24.30 10.19 -44.79
CA SER A 173 25.17 9.31 -45.58
C SER A 173 24.50 8.86 -46.89
N LEU A 174 23.21 8.53 -46.84
CA LEU A 174 22.44 8.19 -48.05
C LEU A 174 22.31 9.36 -49.00
N LEU A 175 22.07 10.58 -48.51
CA LEU A 175 22.02 11.79 -49.33
C LEU A 175 23.39 12.08 -49.96
N GLU A 176 24.48 12.03 -49.19
CA GLU A 176 25.83 12.30 -49.71
C GLU A 176 26.28 11.29 -50.78
N VAL A 177 25.84 10.03 -50.70
CA VAL A 177 26.24 8.98 -51.66
C VAL A 177 25.26 8.85 -52.83
N CYS A 178 23.95 8.82 -52.56
CA CYS A 178 22.94 8.56 -53.59
C CYS A 178 22.60 9.80 -54.40
N PHE A 179 22.57 10.99 -53.80
CA PHE A 179 22.14 12.21 -54.50
C PHE A 179 23.13 12.63 -55.60
N PRO A 180 24.45 12.65 -55.36
CA PRO A 180 25.42 12.88 -56.43
C PRO A 180 25.40 11.77 -57.47
N ARG A 181 25.30 10.50 -57.05
CA ARG A 181 25.23 9.37 -57.98
C ARG A 181 24.02 9.46 -58.91
N MET A 182 22.84 9.82 -58.39
CA MET A 182 21.63 10.00 -59.18
C MET A 182 21.71 11.20 -60.13
N GLN A 183 22.34 12.31 -59.73
CA GLN A 183 22.60 13.45 -60.63
C GLN A 183 23.52 13.08 -61.79
N TRP A 184 24.56 12.27 -61.55
CA TRP A 184 25.44 11.75 -62.60
C TRP A 184 24.74 10.73 -63.52
N GLN A 185 23.86 9.89 -62.96
CA GLN A 185 23.20 8.81 -63.72
C GLN A 185 21.96 9.26 -64.51
N TYR A 186 21.29 10.34 -64.09
CA TYR A 186 20.12 10.89 -64.77
C TYR A 186 20.12 12.43 -64.83
N PRO A 187 21.03 13.06 -65.61
CA PRO A 187 21.16 14.52 -65.65
C PRO A 187 19.91 15.24 -66.16
N SER A 188 19.13 14.60 -67.04
CA SER A 188 17.96 15.18 -67.70
C SER A 188 16.73 15.35 -66.81
N LEU A 189 16.73 14.79 -65.59
CA LEU A 189 15.63 14.93 -64.62
C LEU A 189 15.79 16.13 -63.68
N TRP A 190 16.92 16.83 -63.74
CA TRP A 190 17.30 17.91 -62.80
C TRP A 190 17.63 19.24 -63.51
N ALA A 191 17.28 19.36 -64.80
CA ALA A 191 17.40 20.58 -65.60
C ALA A 191 16.08 21.37 -65.63
#